data_AF-A0A9D6YYM9-F1
#
_entry.id   AF-A0A9D6YYM9-F1
#
_cell.length_a   1.000
_cell.length_b   1.000
_cell.length_c   1.000
_cell.angle_alpha   90.00
_cell.angle_beta   90.00
_cell.angle_gamma   90.00
#
_symmetry.space_group_name_H-M   'P 1'
#
loop_
_entity.id
_entity.type
_entity.pdbx_description
1 polymer ?
#
loop_
_entity_poly.entity_id
_entity_poly.type
_entity_poly.pdbx_seq_one_letter_code
_entity_poly.pdbx_strand_id
1 'polypeptide(L)'
;MPLFRVHRMKDGARQQFRWAPHTSGVTSLKPKDFEPAGEVEAKSFYDAWMNLRGTEGSLDIGDVLEAETGELRICKYVGFEEARWVVPEARPEARPVAEPAVACS
;
A
#
# COMPACT_ATOMS: atom_id res chain seq x y z
N MET A 1 -20.38 5.81 -7.13
CA MET A 1 -19.20 5.82 -8.04
C MET A 1 -18.13 4.95 -7.38
N PRO A 2 -17.04 4.52 -8.05
CA PRO A 2 -16.00 3.77 -7.34
C PRO A 2 -15.45 4.58 -6.16
N LEU A 3 -15.20 3.89 -5.05
CA LEU A 3 -14.67 4.50 -3.84
C LEU A 3 -13.16 4.24 -3.75
N PHE A 4 -12.40 5.30 -3.47
CA PHE A 4 -10.95 5.24 -3.30
C PHE A 4 -10.57 5.59 -1.87
N ARG A 5 -9.76 4.75 -1.23
CA ARG A 5 -9.24 4.98 0.11
C ARG A 5 -7.93 5.74 0.07
N VAL A 6 -7.77 6.72 0.95
CA VAL A 6 -6.55 7.50 1.11
C VAL A 6 -5.72 6.94 2.26
N HIS A 7 -4.47 6.61 1.98
CA HIS A 7 -3.47 6.21 2.96
C HIS A 7 -2.34 7.24 3.01
N ARG A 8 -2.17 7.90 4.16
CA ARG A 8 -1.11 8.90 4.37
C ARG A 8 0.16 8.23 4.84
N MET A 9 1.27 8.59 4.24
CA MET A 9 2.57 8.09 4.67
C MET A 9 3.01 8.82 5.94
N LYS A 10 3.39 8.06 6.97
CA LYS A 10 3.91 8.62 8.23
C LYS A 10 5.24 9.34 7.97
N ASP A 11 5.52 10.40 8.73
CA ASP A 11 6.70 11.25 8.51
C ASP A 11 8.04 10.48 8.57
N GLY A 12 8.15 9.50 9.46
CA GLY A 12 9.33 8.64 9.56
C GLY A 12 9.62 7.86 8.26
N ALA A 13 8.59 7.29 7.64
CA ALA A 13 8.71 6.57 6.38
C ALA A 13 8.90 7.52 5.19
N ARG A 14 8.29 8.71 5.25
CA ARG A 14 8.36 9.73 4.19
C ARG A 14 9.77 10.24 3.94
N GLN A 15 10.58 10.42 4.99
CA GLN A 15 11.98 10.79 4.83
C GLN A 15 12.76 9.73 4.06
N GLN A 16 12.58 8.45 4.42
CA GLN A 16 13.22 7.34 3.72
C GLN A 16 12.75 7.23 2.26
N PHE A 17 11.45 7.41 2.00
CA PHE A 17 10.89 7.37 0.65
C PHE A 17 11.51 8.44 -0.26
N ARG A 18 11.71 9.66 0.27
CA ARG A 18 12.33 10.77 -0.48
C ARG A 18 13.79 10.53 -0.86
N TRP A 19 14.52 9.75 -0.06
CA TRP A 19 15.95 9.48 -0.29
C TRP A 19 16.21 8.19 -1.06
N ALA A 20 15.19 7.35 -1.22
CA ALA A 20 15.31 6.12 -1.99
C ALA A 20 15.53 6.43 -3.49
N PRO A 21 16.29 5.59 -4.21
CA PRO A 21 16.35 5.67 -5.67
C PRO A 21 14.93 5.52 -6.22
N HIS A 22 14.43 6.54 -6.91
CA HIS A 22 13.11 6.49 -7.53
C HIS A 22 13.20 5.64 -8.79
N THR A 23 13.12 4.33 -8.62
CA THR A 23 13.10 3.37 -9.72
C THR A 23 11.72 3.35 -10.36
N SER A 24 11.66 3.43 -11.69
CA SER A 24 10.44 3.17 -12.44
C SER A 24 10.00 1.72 -12.26
N GLY A 25 8.72 1.48 -11.97
CA GLY A 25 8.19 0.12 -11.78
C GLY A 25 6.97 0.10 -10.88
N VAL A 26 6.74 -1.03 -10.21
CA VAL A 26 5.70 -1.13 -9.17
C VAL A 26 6.35 -0.90 -7.81
N THR A 27 5.91 0.14 -7.10
CA THR A 27 6.44 0.49 -5.79
C THR A 27 5.96 -0.47 -4.69
N SER A 28 6.90 -1.06 -3.95
CA SER A 28 6.61 -1.93 -2.80
C SER A 28 6.41 -1.10 -1.53
N LEU A 29 5.25 -1.25 -0.89
CA LEU A 29 4.85 -0.46 0.28
C LEU A 29 4.58 -1.35 1.49
N LYS A 30 4.91 -0.90 2.71
CA LYS A 30 4.57 -1.65 3.93
C LYS A 30 3.37 -0.99 4.60
N PRO A 31 2.25 -1.70 4.84
CA PRO A 31 1.05 -1.10 5.42
C PRO A 31 1.30 -0.35 6.74
N LYS A 32 2.24 -0.82 7.56
CA LYS A 32 2.61 -0.19 8.85
C LYS A 32 3.13 1.25 8.72
N ASP A 33 3.66 1.61 7.56
CA ASP A 33 4.25 2.92 7.27
C ASP A 33 3.18 3.98 6.94
N PHE A 34 1.91 3.58 6.93
CA PHE A 34 0.77 4.41 6.54
C PHE A 34 -0.30 4.51 7.64
N GLU A 35 -1.16 5.51 7.50
CA GLU A 35 -2.37 5.71 8.29
C GLU A 35 -3.57 6.03 7.38
N PRO A 36 -4.78 5.54 7.70
CA PRO A 36 -5.98 5.84 6.92
C PRO A 36 -6.37 7.31 7.10
N ALA A 37 -6.73 8.00 6.01
CA ALA A 37 -7.05 9.43 6.05
C ALA A 37 -8.32 9.81 5.27
N GLY A 38 -9.21 8.85 5.07
CA GLY A 38 -10.52 9.06 4.46
C GLY A 38 -10.69 8.36 3.13
N GLU A 39 -11.79 8.67 2.47
CA GLU A 39 -12.22 8.04 1.23
C GLU A 39 -12.78 9.11 0.27
N VAL A 40 -12.64 8.89 -1.03
CA VAL A 40 -13.14 9.78 -2.08
C VAL A 40 -13.83 8.97 -3.18
N GLU A 41 -15.03 9.39 -3.56
CA GLU A 41 -15.70 8.83 -4.74
C GLU A 41 -15.14 9.48 -6.00
N ALA A 42 -14.76 8.67 -6.99
CA ALA A 42 -14.25 9.17 -8.26
C ALA A 42 -14.43 8.14 -9.37
N LYS A 43 -14.26 8.55 -10.63
CA LYS A 43 -14.36 7.63 -11.79
C LYS A 43 -13.07 6.85 -12.04
N SER A 44 -11.94 7.32 -11.54
CA SER A 44 -10.61 6.72 -11.73
C SER A 44 -9.64 7.26 -10.69
N PHE A 45 -8.44 6.65 -10.58
CA PHE A 45 -7.36 7.17 -9.74
C PHE A 45 -6.98 8.62 -10.04
N TYR A 46 -6.93 8.98 -11.33
CA TYR A 46 -6.58 10.35 -11.72
C TYR A 46 -7.68 11.35 -11.32
N ASP A 47 -8.94 10.95 -11.49
CA ASP A 47 -10.10 11.74 -11.08
C ASP A 47 -10.12 11.92 -9.55
N ALA A 48 -9.85 10.87 -8.79
CA ALA A 48 -9.70 10.94 -7.33
C ALA A 48 -8.60 11.91 -6.91
N TRP A 49 -7.42 11.81 -7.53
CA TRP A 49 -6.29 12.70 -7.24
C TRP A 49 -6.60 14.16 -7.59
N MET A 50 -7.29 14.41 -8.70
CA MET A 50 -7.71 15.75 -9.10
C MET A 50 -8.78 16.33 -8.17
N ASN A 51 -9.74 15.51 -7.71
CA ASN A 51 -10.77 15.95 -6.76
C ASN A 51 -10.18 16.35 -5.39
N LEU A 52 -9.09 15.70 -4.98
CA LEU A 52 -8.40 16.01 -3.72
C LEU A 52 -7.45 17.22 -3.84
N ARG A 53 -6.96 17.56 -5.04
CA ARG A 53 -6.04 18.69 -5.26
C ARG A 53 -6.68 20.01 -4.81
N GLY A 54 -5.95 20.79 -4.02
CA GLY A 54 -6.41 22.11 -3.54
C GLY A 54 -7.40 22.04 -2.38
N THR A 55 -7.68 20.85 -1.86
CA THR A 55 -8.46 20.63 -0.63
C THR A 55 -7.55 20.28 0.54
N GLU A 56 -8.07 20.26 1.77
CA GLU A 56 -7.33 19.73 2.93
C GLU A 56 -6.97 18.24 2.78
N GLY A 57 -7.70 17.51 1.94
CA GLY A 57 -7.46 16.11 1.59
C GLY A 57 -6.41 15.90 0.49
N SER A 58 -5.72 16.96 0.03
CA SER A 58 -4.74 16.83 -1.04
C SER A 58 -3.62 15.85 -0.70
N LEU A 59 -3.32 14.92 -1.60
CA LEU A 59 -2.25 13.92 -1.41
C LEU A 59 -0.88 14.57 -1.41
N ASP A 60 -0.06 14.19 -0.43
CA ASP A 60 1.36 14.52 -0.38
C ASP A 60 2.20 13.43 -1.03
N ILE A 61 3.46 13.77 -1.28
CA ILE A 61 4.44 12.84 -1.83
C ILE A 61 4.64 11.68 -0.85
N GLY A 62 4.43 10.47 -1.38
CA GLY A 62 4.44 9.23 -0.62
C GLY A 62 3.04 8.71 -0.29
N ASP A 63 2.00 9.54 -0.35
CA ASP A 63 0.64 9.11 -0.03
C ASP A 63 0.03 8.24 -1.15
N VAL A 64 -0.95 7.43 -0.79
CA VAL A 64 -1.44 6.34 -1.64
C VAL A 64 -2.96 6.41 -1.77
N LEU A 65 -3.45 6.13 -2.98
CA LEU A 65 -4.84 5.78 -3.22
C LEU A 65 -4.96 4.27 -3.43
N GLU A 66 -5.99 3.70 -2.83
CA GLU A 66 -6.40 2.32 -3.02
C GLU A 66 -7.80 2.29 -3.62
N ALA A 67 -7.98 1.59 -4.73
CA ALA A 67 -9.31 1.32 -5.28
C ALA A 67 -10.01 0.19 -4.52
N GLU A 68 -11.33 0.10 -4.63
CA GLU A 68 -12.10 -1.03 -4.10
C GLU A 68 -11.66 -2.40 -4.64
N THR A 69 -11.00 -2.44 -5.79
CA THR A 69 -10.39 -3.65 -6.39
C THR A 69 -9.09 -4.09 -5.67
N GLY A 70 -8.56 -3.27 -4.77
CA GLY A 70 -7.27 -3.47 -4.10
C GLY A 70 -6.07 -2.94 -4.90
N GLU A 71 -6.28 -2.35 -6.06
CA GLU A 71 -5.23 -1.69 -6.83
C GLU A 71 -4.72 -0.46 -6.10
N LEU A 72 -3.40 -0.26 -6.10
CA LEU A 72 -2.75 0.83 -5.36
C LEU A 72 -1.95 1.71 -6.28
N ARG A 73 -1.98 3.00 -5.97
CA ARG A 73 -1.19 4.00 -6.66
C ARG A 73 -0.60 5.00 -5.67
N ILE A 74 0.70 5.25 -5.77
CA ILE A 74 1.44 6.16 -4.89
C ILE A 74 1.73 7.50 -5.59
N CYS A 75 1.61 8.59 -4.85
CA CYS A 75 1.95 9.93 -5.29
C CYS A 75 3.47 10.16 -5.22
N LYS A 76 4.08 10.44 -6.37
CA LYS A 76 5.50 10.77 -6.54
C LYS A 76 5.66 12.16 -7.14
N TYR A 77 6.88 12.69 -7.12
CA TYR A 77 7.22 13.97 -7.77
C TYR A 77 6.85 14.02 -9.26
N VAL A 78 7.02 12.90 -9.97
CA VAL A 78 6.79 12.80 -11.41
C VAL A 78 5.37 12.37 -11.77
N GLY A 79 4.50 12.12 -10.79
CA GLY A 79 3.11 11.71 -11.03
C GLY A 79 2.65 10.57 -10.13
N PHE A 80 1.77 9.74 -10.67
CA PHE A 80 1.08 8.69 -9.94
C PHE A 80 1.52 7.32 -10.47
N GLU A 81 2.14 6.51 -9.62
CA GLU A 81 2.74 5.23 -10.02
C GLU A 81 2.03 4.06 -9.36
N GLU A 82 2.04 2.90 -10.02
CA GLU A 82 1.54 1.65 -9.45
C GLU A 82 2.31 1.25 -8.20
N ALA A 83 1.59 0.75 -7.22
CA ALA A 83 2.15 0.26 -5.97
C ALA A 83 1.51 -1.06 -5.55
N ARG A 84 2.11 -1.72 -4.57
CA ARG A 84 1.59 -2.94 -3.96
C ARG A 84 2.00 -3.04 -2.50
N TRP A 85 1.09 -3.51 -1.67
CA TRP A 85 1.40 -3.86 -0.29
C TRP A 85 2.34 -5.07 -0.26
N VAL A 86 3.43 -4.94 0.48
CA VAL A 86 4.32 -6.04 0.88
C VAL A 86 4.01 -6.34 2.33
N VAL A 87 3.13 -7.33 2.52
CA VAL A 87 2.92 -7.95 3.82
C VAL A 87 3.96 -9.05 3.96
N PRO A 88 4.82 -9.02 5.00
CA PRO A 88 5.71 -10.15 5.26
C PRO A 88 4.83 -11.38 5.53
N GLU A 89 4.95 -12.44 4.73
CA GLU A 89 4.30 -13.71 5.04
C GLU A 89 4.77 -14.17 6.43
N ALA A 90 3.81 -14.42 7.32
CA ALA A 90 4.12 -15.14 8.55
C ALA A 90 4.75 -16.48 8.15
N ARG A 91 5.90 -16.79 8.76
CA ARG A 91 6.57 -18.10 8.65
C ARG A 91 5.48 -19.19 8.69
N PRO A 92 5.39 -20.09 7.69
CA PRO A 92 4.43 -21.17 7.74
C PRO A 92 4.71 -21.96 9.01
N GLU A 93 3.75 -21.94 9.92
CA GLU A 93 3.71 -22.80 11.08
C GLU A 93 3.86 -24.24 10.58
N ALA A 94 4.96 -24.88 11.01
CA ALA A 94 5.29 -26.23 10.62
C ALA A 94 4.10 -27.13 10.94
N ARG A 95 3.56 -27.80 9.93
CA ARG A 95 2.57 -28.87 10.10
C ARG A 95 3.12 -29.84 11.15
N PRO A 96 2.36 -30.24 12.18
CA PRO A 96 2.80 -31.29 13.07
C PRO A 96 3.02 -32.55 12.23
N VAL A 97 4.26 -33.02 12.18
CA VAL A 97 4.60 -34.33 11.64
C VAL A 97 3.90 -35.34 12.54
N ALA A 98 2.90 -36.03 12.00
CA ALA A 98 2.34 -37.20 12.64
C ALA A 98 3.47 -38.23 12.83
N GLU A 99 3.81 -38.53 14.08
CA GLU A 99 4.73 -39.60 14.43
C GLU A 99 4.19 -40.94 13.88
N PRO A 100 5.00 -41.73 13.15
CA PRO A 100 4.64 -43.10 12.88
C PRO A 100 4.82 -43.90 14.16
N ALA A 101 3.72 -44.47 14.67
CA ALA A 101 3.77 -45.49 15.71
C ALA A 101 4.56 -46.70 15.18
N VAL A 102 5.79 -46.85 15.66
CA VAL A 102 6.58 -48.08 15.51
C VAL A 102 6.07 -49.07 16.55
N ALA A 103 5.28 -50.04 16.13
CA ALA A 103 5.03 -51.24 16.91
C ALA A 103 5.89 -52.37 16.33
N CYS A 104 7.04 -52.62 16.96
CA CYS A 104 7.73 -53.90 16.91
C CYS A 104 7.34 -54.71 18.15
N SER A 105 7.29 -56.03 17.94
CA SER A 105 7.07 -57.15 18.88
C SER A 105 5.64 -57.63 19.06
#